data_AF-A0A7S2T831-F1
#
_entry.id   AF-A0A7S2T831-F1
#
_cell.length_a   1.000
_cell.length_b   1.000
_cell.length_c   1.000
_cell.angle_alpha   90.00
_cell.angle_beta   90.00
_cell.angle_gamma   90.00
#
_symmetry.space_group_name_H-M   'P 1'
#
loop_
_entity.id
_entity.type
_entity.pdbx_description
1 polymer ?
#
loop_
_entity_poly.entity_id
_entity_poly.type
_entity_poly.pdbx_seq_one_letter_code
_entity_poly.pdbx_strand_id
1 'polypeptide(L)'
;MESLEQLPQLEQLCERLYNAQDHAERKHAETVLAVFSSSSEYAPQCKAILDNSSSPYAQLLASSSLLKVVTDLGVSKDLLLDVRNYTLGYLANRGPNCQVSFDE
;
A
#
# COMPACT_ATOMS: atom_id res chain seq x y z
N MET A 1 -13.86 -5.23 10.28
CA MET A 1 -13.15 -6.20 9.42
C MET A 1 -13.74 -6.14 8.00
N GLU A 2 -13.81 -4.97 7.38
CA GLU A 2 -14.42 -4.81 6.02
C GLU A 2 -13.38 -4.62 4.91
N SER A 3 -12.08 -4.49 5.25
CA SER A 3 -11.05 -4.13 4.27
C SER A 3 -10.43 -5.30 3.50
N LEU A 4 -10.60 -6.55 3.96
CA LEU A 4 -9.96 -7.72 3.34
C LEU A 4 -10.81 -8.39 2.24
N GLU A 5 -12.15 -8.29 2.32
CA GLU A 5 -13.04 -8.84 1.28
C GLU A 5 -12.92 -8.09 -0.04
N GLN A 6 -12.41 -6.86 0.00
CA GLN A 6 -12.17 -6.01 -1.18
C GLN A 6 -10.72 -6.08 -1.69
N LEU A 7 -9.87 -6.94 -1.11
CA LEU A 7 -8.46 -7.02 -1.45
C LEU A 7 -8.22 -7.41 -2.93
N PRO A 8 -8.90 -8.41 -3.51
CA PRO A 8 -8.71 -8.74 -4.93
C PRO A 8 -9.09 -7.59 -5.88
N GLN A 9 -10.14 -6.84 -5.55
CA GLN A 9 -10.58 -5.68 -6.32
C GLN A 9 -9.55 -4.55 -6.21
N LEU A 10 -8.98 -4.35 -5.02
CA LEU A 10 -7.90 -3.39 -4.81
C LEU A 10 -6.66 -3.77 -5.62
N GLU A 11 -6.26 -5.04 -5.64
CA GLU A 11 -5.13 -5.52 -6.42
C GLU A 11 -5.32 -5.26 -7.92
N GLN A 12 -6.53 -5.50 -8.45
CA GLN A 12 -6.86 -5.18 -9.84
C GLN A 12 -6.80 -3.67 -10.12
N LEU A 13 -7.27 -2.83 -9.19
CA LEU A 13 -7.15 -1.38 -9.33
C LEU A 13 -5.68 -0.94 -9.32
N CYS A 14 -4.86 -1.51 -8.46
CA CYS A 14 -3.42 -1.27 -8.43
C CYS A 14 -2.76 -1.68 -9.76
N GLU A 15 -3.11 -2.85 -10.29
CA GLU A 15 -2.58 -3.31 -11.57
C GLU A 15 -2.97 -2.35 -12.71
N ARG A 16 -4.22 -1.88 -12.75
CA ARG A 16 -4.65 -0.86 -13.73
C ARG A 16 -3.91 0.46 -13.56
N LEU A 17 -3.66 0.89 -12.33
CA LEU A 17 -2.91 2.12 -12.05
C LEU A 17 -1.50 2.09 -12.68
N TYR A 18 -0.83 0.94 -12.66
CA TYR A 18 0.54 0.81 -13.15
C TYR A 18 0.65 0.30 -14.60
N ASN A 19 -0.29 -0.52 -15.08
CA ASN A 19 -0.21 -1.20 -16.38
C ASN A 19 -1.22 -0.73 -17.43
N ALA A 20 -2.27 0.03 -17.08
CA ALA A 20 -3.26 0.45 -18.06
C ALA A 20 -2.68 1.42 -19.10
N GLN A 21 -2.96 1.14 -20.38
CA GLN A 21 -2.58 2.02 -21.50
C GLN A 21 -3.58 3.17 -21.68
N ASP A 22 -4.84 2.97 -21.27
CA ASP A 22 -5.85 4.03 -21.29
C ASP A 22 -5.66 4.98 -20.09
N HIS A 23 -5.43 6.25 -20.40
CA HIS A 23 -5.33 7.32 -19.43
C HIS A 23 -6.59 7.49 -18.58
N ALA A 24 -7.78 7.24 -19.12
CA ALA A 24 -9.04 7.37 -18.40
C ALA A 24 -9.18 6.29 -17.32
N GLU A 25 -8.88 5.03 -17.66
CA GLU A 25 -8.88 3.92 -16.71
C GLU A 25 -7.82 4.11 -15.62
N ARG A 26 -6.60 4.51 -16.00
CA ARG A 26 -5.53 4.77 -15.04
C ARG A 26 -5.91 5.86 -14.05
N LYS A 27 -6.47 6.98 -14.54
CA LYS A 27 -6.91 8.09 -13.69
C LYS A 27 -8.08 7.69 -12.78
N HIS A 28 -8.98 6.84 -13.26
CA HIS A 28 -10.05 6.31 -12.41
C HIS A 28 -9.49 5.47 -11.26
N ALA A 29 -8.58 4.53 -11.57
CA ALA A 29 -7.91 3.74 -10.54
C ALA A 29 -7.15 4.62 -9.53
N GLU A 30 -6.40 5.61 -10.02
CA GLU A 30 -5.69 6.58 -9.17
C GLU A 30 -6.64 7.31 -8.23
N THR A 31 -7.78 7.79 -8.75
CA THR A 31 -8.77 8.53 -7.95
C THR A 31 -9.34 7.68 -6.82
N VAL A 32 -9.64 6.40 -7.11
CA VAL A 32 -10.16 5.46 -6.10
C VAL A 32 -9.09 5.15 -5.05
N LEU A 33 -7.85 4.91 -5.48
CA LEU A 33 -6.75 4.52 -4.59
C LEU A 33 -6.16 5.70 -3.81
N ALA A 34 -6.37 6.94 -4.25
CA ALA A 34 -5.84 8.14 -3.60
C ALA A 34 -6.31 8.28 -2.14
N VAL A 35 -7.45 7.69 -1.79
CA VAL A 35 -8.02 7.70 -0.43
C VAL A 35 -7.04 7.17 0.62
N PHE A 36 -6.24 6.15 0.29
CA PHE A 36 -5.24 5.56 1.20
C PHE A 36 -4.14 6.54 1.62
N SER A 37 -3.91 7.56 0.80
CA SER A 37 -2.88 8.58 1.02
C SER A 37 -3.47 9.92 1.47
N SER A 38 -4.80 9.99 1.66
CA SER A 38 -5.53 11.23 1.94
C SER A 38 -5.60 11.60 3.42
N SER A 39 -5.54 10.61 4.31
CA SER A 39 -5.66 10.77 5.76
C SER A 39 -4.82 9.71 6.46
N SER A 40 -4.30 10.07 7.63
CA SER A 40 -3.55 9.16 8.50
C SER A 40 -4.40 8.03 9.09
N GLU A 41 -5.73 8.18 9.06
CA GLU A 41 -6.70 7.18 9.49
C GLU A 41 -6.68 5.90 8.65
N TYR A 42 -6.13 5.97 7.42
CA TYR A 42 -6.00 4.82 6.53
C TYR A 42 -4.71 4.01 6.74
N ALA A 43 -3.85 4.42 7.69
CA ALA A 43 -2.62 3.70 8.00
C ALA A 43 -2.87 2.23 8.40
N PRO A 44 -3.87 1.88 9.24
CA PRO A 44 -4.18 0.49 9.57
C PRO A 44 -4.56 -0.36 8.35
N GLN A 45 -5.29 0.22 7.39
CA GLN A 45 -5.68 -0.46 6.15
C GLN A 45 -4.47 -0.71 5.25
N CYS A 46 -3.54 0.25 5.16
CA CYS A 46 -2.29 0.06 4.42
C CYS A 46 -1.44 -1.06 5.04
N LYS A 47 -1.38 -1.14 6.38
CA LYS A 47 -0.73 -2.27 7.08
C LYS A 47 -1.41 -3.60 6.74
N ALA A 48 -2.74 -3.65 6.80
CA ALA A 48 -3.49 -4.85 6.45
C ALA A 48 -3.24 -5.31 4.99
N ILE A 49 -3.13 -4.38 4.04
CA ILE A 49 -2.76 -4.71 2.64
C ILE A 49 -1.37 -5.34 2.59
N LEU A 50 -0.38 -4.74 3.26
CA LEU A 50 0.98 -5.29 3.33
C LEU A 50 1.01 -6.69 3.95
N ASP A 51 0.23 -6.92 5.01
CA ASP A 51 0.17 -8.22 5.70
C ASP A 51 -0.55 -9.30 4.88
N ASN A 52 -1.48 -8.95 3.99
CA ASN A 52 -2.34 -9.95 3.33
C ASN A 52 -2.16 -10.06 1.82
N SER A 53 -1.63 -9.02 1.16
CA SER A 53 -1.42 -9.04 -0.28
C SER A 53 -0.03 -9.57 -0.66
N SER A 54 0.01 -10.40 -1.69
CA SER A 54 1.22 -10.80 -2.41
C SER A 54 1.41 -10.04 -3.72
N SER A 55 0.48 -9.14 -4.09
CA SER A 55 0.59 -8.33 -5.30
C SER A 55 1.65 -7.24 -5.11
N PRO A 56 2.68 -7.16 -5.99
CA PRO A 56 3.72 -6.16 -5.87
C PRO A 56 3.16 -4.73 -6.01
N TYR A 57 2.13 -4.53 -6.83
CA TYR A 57 1.50 -3.22 -7.01
C TYR A 57 0.66 -2.79 -5.81
N ALA A 58 -0.02 -3.72 -5.14
CA ALA A 58 -0.76 -3.39 -3.92
C ALA A 58 0.19 -3.09 -2.75
N GLN A 59 1.28 -3.84 -2.63
CA GLN A 59 2.33 -3.56 -1.65
C GLN A 59 3.02 -2.20 -1.92
N LEU A 60 3.27 -1.87 -3.19
CA LEU A 60 3.81 -0.57 -3.58
C LEU A 60 2.85 0.58 -3.24
N LEU A 61 1.55 0.43 -3.51
CA LEU A 61 0.55 1.43 -3.15
C LEU A 61 0.51 1.64 -1.63
N ALA A 62 0.40 0.57 -0.86
CA ALA A 62 0.28 0.63 0.59
C ALA A 62 1.53 1.25 1.24
N SER A 63 2.73 0.85 0.78
CA SER A 63 3.99 1.42 1.27
C SER A 63 4.14 2.89 0.91
N SER A 64 3.81 3.28 -0.33
CA SER A 64 3.85 4.67 -0.78
C SER A 64 2.83 5.54 -0.02
N SER A 65 1.66 5.00 0.28
CA SER A 65 0.63 5.68 1.05
C SER A 65 1.07 5.90 2.50
N LEU A 66 1.65 4.89 3.16
CA LEU A 66 2.24 5.03 4.49
C LEU A 66 3.36 6.05 4.53
N LEU A 67 4.24 6.06 3.53
CA LEU A 67 5.30 7.06 3.41
C LEU A 67 4.71 8.47 3.36
N LYS A 68 3.74 8.69 2.47
CA LYS A 68 3.06 10.00 2.34
C LYS A 68 2.38 10.43 3.63
N VAL A 69 1.72 9.50 4.33
CA VAL A 69 1.08 9.77 5.62
C VAL A 69 2.11 10.29 6.64
N VAL A 70 3.29 9.68 6.72
CA VAL A 70 4.31 10.11 7.71
C VAL A 70 5.11 11.34 7.27
N THR A 71 5.24 11.61 5.97
CA THR A 71 6.01 12.76 5.45
C THR A 71 5.18 14.03 5.27
N ASP A 72 3.95 13.91 4.77
CA ASP A 72 3.20 15.06 4.23
C ASP A 72 2.07 15.51 5.16
N LEU A 73 1.46 14.60 5.93
CA LEU A 73 0.24 14.89 6.71
C LEU A 73 0.51 15.40 8.14
N GLY A 74 1.77 15.57 8.54
CA GLY A 74 2.11 16.12 9.86
C GLY A 74 1.52 15.30 11.02
N VAL A 75 1.76 13.99 11.04
CA VAL A 75 1.16 13.05 11.99
C VAL A 75 1.73 13.16 13.41
N SER A 76 0.98 12.61 14.38
CA SER A 76 1.46 12.51 15.76
C SER A 76 2.73 11.65 15.87
N LYS A 77 3.57 11.94 16.86
CA LYS A 77 4.79 11.16 17.12
C LYS A 77 4.50 9.69 17.39
N ASP A 78 3.39 9.38 18.05
CA ASP A 78 2.98 8.02 18.36
C ASP A 78 2.65 7.23 17.08
N LEU A 79 1.89 7.83 16.16
CA LEU A 79 1.59 7.20 14.87
C LEU A 79 2.86 7.03 14.03
N LEU A 80 3.77 8.00 14.05
CA LEU A 80 5.04 7.90 13.35
C LEU A 80 5.90 6.75 13.88
N LEU A 81 5.98 6.59 15.20
CA LEU A 81 6.69 5.46 15.82
C LEU A 81 6.02 4.12 15.50
N ASP A 82 4.69 4.06 15.55
CA ASP A 82 3.91 2.87 15.21
C ASP A 82 4.11 2.43 13.75
N VAL A 83 4.03 3.36 12.79
CA VAL A 83 4.32 3.08 11.37
C VAL A 83 5.78 2.67 11.19
N ARG A 84 6.74 3.36 11.83
CA ARG A 84 8.17 3.00 11.75
C ARG A 84 8.44 1.59 12.25
N ASN A 85 7.95 1.26 13.44
CA ASN A 85 8.17 -0.06 14.05
C ASN A 85 7.50 -1.16 13.23
N TYR A 86 6.29 -0.90 12.73
CA TYR A 86 5.62 -1.82 11.80
C TYR A 86 6.46 -2.05 10.55
N THR A 87 6.91 -1.01 9.85
CA THR A 87 7.68 -1.14 8.60
C THR A 87 8.98 -1.91 8.81
N LEU A 88 9.71 -1.63 9.89
CA LEU A 88 10.93 -2.38 10.23
C LEU A 88 10.63 -3.85 10.53
N GLY A 89 9.58 -4.14 11.31
CA GLY A 89 9.15 -5.51 11.59
C GLY A 89 8.68 -6.26 10.34
N TYR A 90 7.93 -5.58 9.48
CA TYR A 90 7.47 -6.11 8.19
C TYR A 90 8.66 -6.49 7.30
N LEU A 91 9.62 -5.60 7.12
CA LEU A 91 10.82 -5.85 6.33
C LEU A 91 11.71 -6.94 6.94
N ALA A 92 11.81 -7.03 8.27
CA ALA A 92 12.57 -8.09 8.93
C ALA A 92 11.95 -9.48 8.67
N ASN A 93 10.62 -9.57 8.67
CA ASN A 93 9.90 -10.85 8.52
C ASN A 93 9.65 -11.24 7.06
N ARG A 94 9.50 -10.27 6.14
CA ARG A 94 9.17 -10.52 4.73
C ARG A 94 10.26 -10.12 3.74
N GLY A 95 11.27 -9.37 4.16
CA GLY A 95 12.42 -8.99 3.32
C GLY A 95 13.11 -10.18 2.62
N PRO A 96 13.32 -11.33 3.27
CA PRO A 96 13.87 -12.52 2.61
C PRO A 96 12.98 -13.09 1.50
N ASN A 97 11.65 -12.94 1.63
CA ASN A 97 10.66 -13.43 0.66
C ASN A 97 10.33 -12.40 -0.44
N CYS A 98 10.80 -11.15 -0.30
CA CYS A 98 10.69 -10.11 -1.32
C CYS A 98 11.88 -10.11 -2.31
N GLN A 99 12.76 -11.11 -2.27
CA GLN A 99 13.66 -11.36 -3.39
C GLN A 99 12.79 -11.76 -4.59
N VAL A 100 12.70 -10.84 -5.55
CA VAL A 100 12.20 -11.14 -6.89
C VAL A 100 13.00 -12.33 -7.37
N SER A 101 12.36 -13.49 -7.55
CA SER A 101 12.93 -14.54 -8.37
C SER A 101 13.03 -13.94 -9.77
N PHE A 102 14.21 -13.40 -10.09
CA PHE A 102 14.61 -13.20 -11.46
C PHE A 102 14.84 -14.60 -12.01
N ASP A 103 13.77 -15.26 -12.45
CA ASP A 103 13.89 -16.43 -13.30
C ASP A 103 14.51 -15.95 -14.63
N GLU A 104 15.76 -16.35 -14.87
CA GLU A 104 16.50 -16.21 -16.13
C GLU A 104 15.82 -16.93 -17.30
#